data_AF-A0A8H3HN93-F1
#
_entry.id   AF-A0A8H3HN93-F1
#
_cell.length_a   1.000
_cell.length_b   1.000
_cell.length_c   1.000
_cell.angle_alpha   90.00
_cell.angle_beta   90.00
_cell.angle_gamma   90.00
#
_symmetry.space_group_name_H-M   'P 1'
#
loop_
_entity.id
_entity.type
_entity.pdbx_description
1 polymer ?
#
loop_
_entity_poly.entity_id
_entity_poly.type
_entity_poly.pdbx_seq_one_letter_code
_entity_poly.pdbx_strand_id
1 'polypeptide(L)'
;MAERARRLKPELTGWLNPGFSYQARQALDVVANDSAKRLQQEFRGALENTCHNGAAEGNARALTIHNRFAPPNKHPATYHATLRHHGEFKNSLNEALAAPVIQCLVPVWPKTFRRPLLVQMGMDAKGQFETLMSVLQRSSPPALRQECGSHCNMTLQEVHGTIDEIQKGIKKLINREQRELSRTLVPKIQDILRPVYNEAAIIRGRGSTKIQKSRRHTPADDVQ
;
A
#
# COMPACT_ATOMS: atom_id res chain seq x y z
N MET A 1 51.52 27.39 -7.04
CA MET A 1 50.62 28.02 -6.05
C MET A 1 49.22 27.35 -6.06
N ALA A 2 49.14 26.03 -5.90
CA ALA A 2 47.86 25.30 -5.85
C ALA A 2 47.84 24.26 -4.72
N GLU A 3 48.65 24.47 -3.69
CA GLU A 3 48.87 23.50 -2.60
C GLU A 3 48.74 24.13 -1.21
N ARG A 4 48.02 25.25 -1.13
CA ARG A 4 47.67 25.96 0.11
C ARG A 4 46.17 25.97 0.42
N ALA A 5 45.35 25.27 -0.37
CA ALA A 5 43.90 25.17 -0.18
C ALA A 5 43.45 23.84 0.48
N ARG A 6 44.37 22.93 0.82
CA ARG A 6 44.06 21.60 1.41
C ARG A 6 44.41 21.44 2.89
N ARG A 7 44.76 22.52 3.61
CA ARG A 7 45.06 22.46 5.06
C ARG A 7 44.45 23.62 5.83
N LEU A 8 43.14 23.80 5.71
CA LEU A 8 42.38 24.49 6.75
C LEU A 8 41.60 23.43 7.54
N LYS A 9 41.90 23.44 8.83
CA LYS A 9 41.59 22.46 9.87
C LYS A 9 40.08 22.27 10.10
N PRO A 10 39.67 21.12 10.66
CA PRO A 10 38.28 20.80 11.04
C PRO A 10 37.85 21.47 12.36
N GLU A 11 38.10 22.76 12.54
CA GLU A 11 37.83 23.48 13.81
C GLU A 11 36.86 24.67 13.68
N LEU A 12 36.12 24.77 12.57
CA LEU A 12 35.10 25.83 12.36
C LEU A 12 33.69 25.30 12.07
N THR A 13 33.42 24.02 12.34
CA THR A 13 32.06 23.45 12.31
C THR A 13 31.36 23.52 13.68
N GLY A 14 31.67 24.54 14.48
CA GLY A 14 31.11 24.75 15.82
C GLY A 14 29.90 25.70 15.88
N TRP A 15 29.50 26.30 14.75
CA TRP A 15 28.45 27.32 14.73
C TRP A 15 27.54 27.12 13.51
N LEU A 16 26.53 26.28 13.70
CA LEU A 16 25.19 26.37 13.11
C LEU A 16 24.40 25.24 13.77
N ASN A 17 24.11 25.40 15.07
CA ASN A 17 23.09 24.57 15.69
C ASN A 17 21.82 24.79 14.88
N PRO A 18 21.29 23.77 14.18
CA PRO A 18 20.09 23.97 13.39
C PRO A 18 19.00 24.47 14.33
N GLY A 19 18.30 25.53 13.93
CA GLY A 19 17.23 26.11 14.77
C GLY A 19 16.20 25.04 15.17
N PHE A 20 15.48 25.28 16.26
CA PHE A 20 14.49 24.35 16.82
C PHE A 20 13.57 23.72 15.75
N SER A 21 13.08 24.52 14.81
CA SER A 21 12.21 24.05 13.72
C SER A 21 12.87 23.01 12.82
N TYR A 22 14.18 23.13 12.56
CA TYR A 22 14.92 22.13 11.80
C TYR A 22 15.05 20.83 12.60
N GLN A 23 15.39 20.92 13.88
CA GLN A 23 15.55 19.75 14.76
C GLN A 23 14.22 18.99 14.90
N ALA A 24 13.12 19.71 15.10
CA ALA A 24 11.78 19.13 15.16
C ALA A 24 11.39 18.45 13.84
N ARG A 25 11.68 19.08 12.70
CA ARG A 25 11.42 18.49 11.39
C ARG A 25 12.24 17.21 11.17
N GLN A 26 13.54 17.26 11.46
CA GLN A 26 14.41 16.10 11.30
C GLN A 26 13.96 14.93 12.18
N ALA A 27 13.57 15.20 13.43
CA ALA A 27 13.02 14.20 14.33
C ALA A 27 11.73 13.57 13.79
N LEU A 28 10.81 14.40 13.28
CA LEU A 28 9.58 13.91 12.66
C LEU A 28 9.82 13.13 11.36
N ASP A 29 10.79 13.52 10.55
CA ASP A 29 11.16 12.79 9.33
C ASP A 29 11.67 11.39 9.67
N VAL A 30 12.47 11.25 10.74
CA VAL A 30 12.91 9.93 11.24
C VAL A 30 11.70 9.10 11.68
N VAL A 31 10.83 9.67 12.52
CA VAL A 31 9.62 8.96 12.99
C VAL A 31 8.71 8.54 11.84
N ALA A 32 8.53 9.40 10.84
CA ALA A 32 7.73 9.11 9.65
C ALA A 32 8.32 7.95 8.84
N ASN A 33 9.64 7.99 8.58
CA ASN A 33 10.33 6.94 7.82
C ASN A 33 10.29 5.58 8.53
N ASP A 34 10.54 5.56 9.83
CA ASP A 34 10.51 4.31 10.61
C ASP A 34 9.09 3.75 10.72
N SER A 35 8.10 4.63 10.84
CA SER A 35 6.70 4.22 10.82
C SER A 35 6.27 3.68 9.47
N ALA A 36 6.72 4.29 8.36
CA ALA A 36 6.47 3.77 7.02
C ALA A 36 7.09 2.38 6.83
N LYS A 37 8.34 2.17 7.26
CA LYS A 37 8.99 0.85 7.20
C LYS A 37 8.25 -0.20 8.03
N ARG A 38 7.86 0.13 9.27
CA ARG A 38 7.08 -0.77 10.14
C ARG A 38 5.74 -1.15 9.50
N LEU A 39 5.00 -0.16 8.97
CA LEU A 39 3.73 -0.42 8.28
C LEU A 39 3.93 -1.33 7.06
N GLN A 40 4.97 -1.10 6.25
CA GLN A 40 5.28 -1.95 5.11
C GLN A 40 5.58 -3.39 5.54
N GLN A 41 6.34 -3.59 6.61
CA GLN A 41 6.66 -4.91 7.15
C GLN A 41 5.41 -5.62 7.70
N GLU A 42 4.59 -4.92 8.48
CA GLU A 42 3.32 -5.45 9.01
C GLU A 42 2.37 -5.85 7.87
N PHE A 43 2.20 -5.00 6.86
CA PHE A 43 1.33 -5.30 5.72
C PHE A 43 1.89 -6.46 4.89
N ARG A 44 3.20 -6.50 4.65
CA ARG A 44 3.82 -7.63 3.94
C ARG A 44 3.60 -8.93 4.70
N GLY A 45 3.97 -8.97 5.99
CA GLY A 45 3.82 -10.16 6.82
C GLY A 45 2.37 -10.66 6.94
N ALA A 46 1.40 -9.75 6.94
CA ALA A 46 -0.02 -10.12 7.03
C ALA A 46 -0.62 -10.57 5.68
N LEU A 47 -0.19 -9.97 4.56
CA LEU A 47 -0.91 -10.08 3.29
C LEU A 47 -0.20 -10.94 2.25
N GLU A 48 1.13 -11.03 2.28
CA GLU A 48 1.91 -11.66 1.22
C GLU A 48 1.50 -13.12 0.99
N ASN A 49 1.49 -13.94 2.05
CA ASN A 49 1.06 -15.33 1.96
C ASN A 49 -0.41 -15.46 1.55
N THR A 50 -1.27 -14.56 2.04
CA THR A 50 -2.70 -14.55 1.70
C THR A 50 -2.92 -14.25 0.22
N CYS A 51 -2.16 -13.30 -0.33
CA CYS A 51 -2.18 -12.96 -1.75
C CYS A 51 -1.68 -14.15 -2.60
N HIS A 52 -0.57 -14.78 -2.22
CA HIS A 52 -0.04 -15.96 -2.92
C HIS A 52 -1.03 -17.12 -2.90
N ASN A 53 -1.62 -17.43 -1.73
CA ASN A 53 -2.63 -18.48 -1.60
C ASN A 53 -3.88 -18.15 -2.44
N GLY A 54 -4.35 -16.89 -2.41
CA GLY A 54 -5.47 -16.44 -3.22
C GLY A 54 -5.19 -16.55 -4.72
N ALA A 55 -3.97 -16.24 -5.16
CA ALA A 55 -3.55 -16.39 -6.55
C ALA A 55 -3.46 -17.86 -6.96
N ALA A 56 -2.89 -18.73 -6.12
CA ALA A 56 -2.82 -20.18 -6.35
C ALA A 56 -4.23 -20.80 -6.45
N GLU A 57 -5.14 -20.42 -5.55
CA GLU A 57 -6.54 -20.86 -5.58
C GLU A 57 -7.26 -20.33 -6.82
N GLY A 58 -7.02 -19.06 -7.18
CA GLY A 58 -7.53 -18.45 -8.41
C GLY A 58 -7.10 -19.23 -9.65
N ASN A 59 -5.82 -19.61 -9.72
CA ASN A 59 -5.27 -20.42 -10.80
C ASN A 59 -5.89 -21.82 -10.84
N ALA A 60 -5.94 -22.53 -9.70
CA ALA A 60 -6.53 -23.86 -9.60
C ALA A 60 -8.02 -23.89 -10.01
N ARG A 61 -8.75 -22.80 -9.73
CA ARG A 61 -10.17 -22.67 -10.09
C ARG A 61 -10.42 -22.06 -11.46
N ALA A 62 -9.40 -21.50 -12.13
CA ALA A 62 -9.58 -20.72 -13.36
C ALA A 62 -10.34 -21.48 -14.44
N LEU A 63 -9.99 -22.76 -14.66
CA LEU A 63 -10.65 -23.62 -15.65
C LEU A 63 -12.11 -23.90 -15.27
N THR A 64 -12.38 -24.21 -14.00
CA THR A 64 -13.74 -24.44 -13.50
C THR A 64 -14.60 -23.19 -13.61
N ILE A 65 -14.05 -22.01 -13.27
CA ILE A 65 -14.70 -20.71 -13.43
C ILE A 65 -15.01 -20.46 -14.91
N HIS A 66 -14.06 -20.73 -15.80
CA HIS A 66 -14.25 -20.61 -17.24
C HIS A 66 -15.35 -21.54 -17.77
N ASN A 67 -15.33 -22.81 -17.38
CA ASN A 67 -16.31 -23.81 -17.79
C ASN A 67 -17.72 -23.48 -17.31
N ARG A 68 -17.85 -22.96 -16.08
CA ARG A 68 -19.11 -22.44 -15.56
C ARG A 68 -19.58 -21.21 -16.33
N PHE A 69 -18.66 -20.37 -16.80
CA PHE A 69 -18.98 -19.19 -17.58
C PHE A 69 -19.37 -19.53 -19.03
N ALA A 70 -18.77 -20.57 -19.61
CA ALA A 70 -18.99 -21.02 -20.98
C ALA A 70 -19.38 -22.51 -21.05
N PRO A 71 -20.51 -22.91 -20.43
CA PRO A 71 -20.94 -24.30 -20.45
C PRO A 71 -21.18 -24.76 -21.89
N PRO A 72 -21.10 -26.08 -22.16
CA PRO A 72 -21.24 -26.65 -23.51
C PRO A 72 -22.48 -26.16 -24.26
N ASN A 73 -23.55 -25.83 -23.53
CA ASN A 73 -24.85 -25.44 -24.07
C ASN A 73 -25.12 -23.91 -24.00
N LYS A 74 -24.12 -23.08 -23.66
CA LYS A 74 -24.31 -21.62 -23.66
C LYS A 74 -24.46 -21.13 -25.11
N HIS A 75 -25.45 -20.27 -25.34
CA HIS A 75 -25.64 -19.64 -26.64
C HIS A 75 -24.35 -18.93 -27.09
N PRO A 76 -23.74 -19.33 -28.23
CA PRO A 76 -22.43 -18.81 -28.66
C PRO A 76 -22.36 -17.28 -28.73
N ALA A 77 -23.46 -16.63 -29.11
CA ALA A 77 -23.52 -15.17 -29.17
C ALA A 77 -23.26 -14.49 -27.81
N THR A 78 -23.74 -15.07 -26.71
CA THR A 78 -23.53 -14.52 -25.36
C THR A 78 -22.07 -14.63 -24.94
N TYR A 79 -21.43 -15.76 -25.25
CA TYR A 79 -20.00 -15.95 -24.96
C TYR A 79 -19.13 -15.02 -25.81
N HIS A 80 -19.42 -14.89 -27.11
CA HIS A 80 -18.74 -13.94 -27.98
C HIS A 80 -18.94 -12.49 -27.55
N ALA A 81 -20.13 -12.11 -27.09
CA ALA A 81 -20.37 -10.78 -26.54
C ALA A 81 -19.47 -10.52 -25.32
N THR A 82 -19.39 -11.46 -24.37
CA THR A 82 -18.46 -11.33 -23.23
C THR A 82 -17.00 -11.14 -23.67
N LEU A 83 -16.53 -11.91 -24.65
CA LEU A 83 -15.15 -11.77 -25.15
C LEU A 83 -14.91 -10.40 -25.80
N ARG A 84 -15.86 -9.88 -26.58
CA ARG A 84 -15.79 -8.54 -27.19
C ARG A 84 -15.79 -7.42 -26.16
N HIS A 85 -16.50 -7.61 -25.05
CA HIS A 85 -16.51 -6.68 -23.92
C HIS A 85 -15.43 -7.01 -22.89
N HIS A 86 -14.34 -7.68 -23.28
CA HIS A 86 -13.19 -7.97 -22.41
C HIS A 86 -13.56 -8.60 -21.05
N GLY A 87 -14.51 -9.52 -21.04
CA GLY A 87 -14.96 -10.20 -19.82
C GLY A 87 -16.16 -9.55 -19.12
N GLU A 88 -16.60 -8.35 -19.53
CA GLU A 88 -17.66 -7.58 -18.87
C GLU A 88 -18.96 -7.60 -19.67
N PHE A 89 -19.76 -8.68 -19.53
CA PHE A 89 -21.07 -8.74 -20.19
C PHE A 89 -22.09 -9.55 -19.40
N LYS A 90 -23.13 -8.87 -18.89
CA LYS A 90 -24.17 -9.38 -17.97
C LYS A 90 -23.63 -9.92 -16.64
N ASN A 91 -22.79 -10.96 -16.72
CA ASN A 91 -21.99 -11.47 -15.62
C ASN A 91 -20.52 -11.22 -15.94
N SER A 92 -19.77 -10.61 -15.02
CA SER A 92 -18.35 -10.34 -15.24
C SER A 92 -17.51 -11.59 -15.02
N LEU A 93 -16.83 -12.03 -16.07
CA LEU A 93 -15.82 -13.09 -15.95
C LEU A 93 -14.62 -12.60 -15.13
N ASN A 94 -14.28 -11.30 -15.21
CA ASN A 94 -13.19 -10.71 -14.46
C ASN A 94 -13.50 -10.74 -12.95
N GLU A 95 -14.73 -10.44 -12.54
CA GLU A 95 -15.16 -10.59 -11.13
C GLU A 95 -15.10 -12.04 -10.67
N ALA A 96 -15.56 -12.99 -11.49
CA ALA A 96 -15.52 -14.41 -11.15
C ALA A 96 -14.08 -14.93 -10.98
N LEU A 97 -13.13 -14.42 -11.78
CA LEU A 97 -11.70 -14.74 -11.67
C LEU A 97 -11.02 -14.02 -10.50
N ALA A 98 -11.49 -12.82 -10.13
CA ALA A 98 -11.01 -12.10 -8.95
C ALA A 98 -11.52 -12.68 -7.62
N ALA A 99 -12.69 -13.33 -7.65
CA ALA A 99 -13.39 -13.78 -6.45
C ALA A 99 -12.56 -14.67 -5.52
N PRO A 100 -11.79 -15.68 -5.98
CA PRO A 100 -10.95 -16.49 -5.10
C PRO A 100 -9.92 -15.67 -4.33
N VAL A 101 -9.27 -14.72 -5.00
CA VAL A 101 -8.28 -13.82 -4.36
C VAL A 101 -8.97 -12.95 -3.30
N ILE A 102 -10.12 -12.35 -3.64
CA ILE A 102 -10.89 -11.50 -2.73
C ILE A 102 -11.36 -12.30 -1.50
N GLN A 103 -11.83 -13.53 -1.70
CA GLN A 103 -12.30 -14.41 -0.62
C GLN A 103 -11.18 -14.76 0.37
N CYS A 104 -9.94 -14.91 -0.09
CA CYS A 104 -8.78 -15.09 0.79
C CYS A 104 -8.44 -13.81 1.58
N LEU A 105 -8.58 -12.63 0.96
CA LEU A 105 -8.22 -11.35 1.58
C LEU A 105 -9.25 -10.83 2.60
N VAL A 106 -10.54 -11.04 2.36
CA VAL A 106 -11.64 -10.51 3.20
C VAL A 106 -11.47 -10.84 4.69
N PRO A 107 -11.14 -12.08 5.11
CA PRO A 107 -10.94 -12.41 6.52
C PRO A 107 -9.72 -11.75 7.17
N VAL A 108 -8.71 -11.40 6.36
CA VAL A 108 -7.42 -10.87 6.83
C VAL A 108 -7.46 -9.34 6.95
N TRP A 109 -8.30 -8.68 6.15
CA TRP A 109 -8.43 -7.21 6.16
C TRP A 109 -8.76 -6.62 7.52
N PRO A 110 -9.84 -7.03 8.23
CA PRO A 110 -10.13 -6.49 9.55
C PRO A 110 -9.02 -6.77 10.56
N LYS A 111 -8.37 -7.93 10.47
CA LYS A 111 -7.28 -8.33 11.38
C LYS A 111 -6.02 -7.50 11.20
N THR A 112 -5.77 -7.04 9.98
CA THR A 112 -4.58 -6.25 9.64
C THR A 112 -4.82 -4.77 9.96
N PHE A 113 -5.95 -4.21 9.51
CA PHE A 113 -6.17 -2.76 9.56
C PHE A 113 -6.89 -2.25 10.81
N ARG A 114 -7.48 -3.13 11.64
CA ARG A 114 -8.03 -2.72 12.96
C ARG A 114 -6.98 -2.69 14.05
N ARG A 115 -5.76 -3.20 13.81
CA ARG A 115 -4.65 -3.13 14.76
C ARG A 115 -4.28 -1.68 15.09
N PRO A 116 -3.69 -1.43 16.26
CA PRO A 116 -3.15 -0.13 16.64
C PRO A 116 -1.85 0.22 15.88
N LEU A 117 -1.87 0.17 14.54
CA LEU A 117 -0.72 0.29 13.65
C LEU A 117 0.10 1.59 13.83
N LEU A 118 -0.54 2.64 14.32
CA LEU A 118 0.06 3.97 14.46
C LEU A 118 0.41 4.34 15.89
N VAL A 119 0.12 3.49 16.89
CA VAL A 119 0.34 3.83 18.30
C VAL A 119 1.81 4.12 18.56
N GLN A 120 2.70 3.27 18.06
CA GLN A 120 4.14 3.47 18.22
C GLN A 120 4.63 4.76 17.55
N MET A 121 4.15 5.08 16.34
CA MET A 121 4.47 6.36 15.68
C MET A 121 4.11 7.56 16.55
N GLY A 122 2.92 7.53 17.18
CA GLY A 122 2.48 8.60 18.05
C GLY A 122 3.33 8.72 19.31
N MET A 123 3.68 7.61 19.94
CA MET A 123 4.58 7.58 21.09
C MET A 123 5.97 8.11 20.73
N ASP A 124 6.54 7.64 19.62
CA ASP A 124 7.85 8.08 19.15
C ASP A 124 7.86 9.59 18.85
N ALA A 125 6.84 10.09 18.14
CA ALA A 125 6.72 11.53 17.84
C ALA A 125 6.58 12.38 19.10
N LYS A 126 5.71 11.99 20.04
CA LYS A 126 5.52 12.71 21.31
C LYS A 126 6.83 12.74 22.12
N GLY A 127 7.50 11.59 22.24
CA GLY A 127 8.78 11.49 22.95
C GLY A 127 9.91 12.35 22.34
N GLN A 128 9.94 12.51 21.01
CA GLN A 128 10.89 13.43 20.37
C GLN A 128 10.64 14.89 20.80
N PHE A 129 9.38 15.33 20.83
CA PHE A 129 9.05 16.68 21.27
C PHE A 129 9.27 16.90 22.76
N GLU A 130 8.94 15.92 23.62
CA GLU A 130 9.26 15.96 25.05
C GLU A 130 10.77 16.14 25.27
N THR A 131 11.58 15.41 24.49
CA THR A 131 13.04 15.54 24.53
C THR A 131 13.49 16.94 24.11
N LEU A 132 13.00 17.45 22.98
CA LEU A 132 13.35 18.80 22.50
C LEU A 132 12.93 19.91 23.48
N MET A 133 11.74 19.80 24.06
CA MET A 133 11.23 20.76 25.06
C MET A 133 12.05 20.71 26.35
N SER A 134 12.47 19.52 26.80
CA SER A 134 13.34 19.39 27.96
C SER A 134 14.70 20.07 27.75
N VAL A 135 15.27 19.96 26.54
CA VAL A 135 16.52 20.63 26.18
C VAL A 135 16.35 22.14 26.18
N LEU A 136 15.24 22.64 25.64
CA LEU A 136 14.90 24.07 25.62
C LEU A 136 14.78 24.64 27.04
N GLN A 137 14.01 23.97 27.91
CA GLN A 137 13.80 24.41 29.29
C GLN A 137 15.11 24.43 30.10
N ARG A 138 15.97 23.41 29.94
CA ARG A 138 17.28 23.37 30.60
C ARG A 138 18.23 24.46 30.10
N SER A 139 18.14 24.82 28.83
CA SER A 139 18.97 25.86 28.21
C SER A 139 18.53 27.28 28.58
N SER A 140 17.39 27.42 29.23
CA SER A 140 16.85 28.72 29.64
C SER A 140 17.56 29.29 30.87
N PRO A 141 17.79 30.61 30.93
CA PRO A 141 18.30 31.27 32.12
C PRO A 141 17.44 30.95 33.36
N PRO A 142 18.04 30.82 34.56
CA PRO A 142 17.28 30.49 35.77
C PRO A 142 16.08 31.41 36.02
N ALA A 143 16.23 32.71 35.74
CA ALA A 143 15.16 33.71 35.89
C ALA A 143 13.94 33.46 35.00
N LEU A 144 14.11 32.79 33.86
CA LEU A 144 13.04 32.52 32.87
C LEU A 144 12.61 31.05 32.86
N ARG A 145 13.20 30.20 33.70
CA ARG A 145 12.99 28.74 33.63
C ARG A 145 11.55 28.33 33.93
N GLN A 146 10.88 29.04 34.85
CA GLN A 146 9.49 28.78 35.19
C GLN A 146 8.56 29.15 34.03
N GLU A 147 8.72 30.35 33.47
CA GLU A 147 7.93 30.81 32.32
C GLU A 147 8.17 29.93 31.09
N CYS A 148 9.44 29.59 30.81
CA CYS A 148 9.79 28.67 29.73
C CYS A 148 9.17 27.28 29.95
N GLY A 149 9.17 26.77 31.19
CA GLY A 149 8.49 25.52 31.53
C GLY A 149 6.99 25.55 31.25
N SER A 150 6.32 26.66 31.60
CA SER A 150 4.90 26.86 31.29
C SER A 150 4.63 26.82 29.79
N HIS A 151 5.42 27.56 29.00
CA HIS A 151 5.29 27.55 27.54
C HIS A 151 5.60 26.18 26.93
N CYS A 152 6.64 25.48 27.40
CA CYS A 152 6.96 24.13 26.94
C CYS A 152 5.79 23.17 27.19
N ASN A 153 5.15 23.24 28.36
CA ASN A 153 4.01 22.39 28.69
C ASN A 153 2.80 22.68 27.78
N MET A 154 2.49 23.95 27.53
CA MET A 154 1.43 24.33 26.59
C MET A 154 1.73 23.82 25.18
N THR A 155 2.96 24.01 24.69
CA THR A 155 3.38 23.52 23.38
C THR A 155 3.29 21.99 23.29
N LEU A 156 3.66 21.26 24.34
CA LEU A 156 3.51 19.79 24.35
C LEU A 156 2.05 19.35 24.26
N GLN A 157 1.13 20.04 24.92
CA GLN A 157 -0.30 19.75 24.81
C GLN A 157 -0.80 19.94 23.37
N GLU A 158 -0.42 21.03 22.72
CA GLU A 158 -0.77 21.32 21.32
C GLU A 158 -0.16 20.28 20.36
N VAL A 159 1.11 19.93 20.57
CA VAL A 159 1.80 18.89 19.81
C VAL A 159 1.11 17.54 19.98
N HIS A 160 0.74 17.16 21.21
CA HIS A 160 0.06 15.90 21.48
C HIS A 160 -1.29 15.83 20.76
N GLY A 161 -2.07 16.91 20.81
CA GLY A 161 -3.33 17.00 20.07
C GLY A 161 -3.12 16.89 18.57
N THR A 162 -2.12 17.59 18.03
CA THR A 162 -1.77 17.57 16.59
C THR A 162 -1.35 16.17 16.14
N ILE A 163 -0.54 15.47 16.91
CA ILE A 163 -0.11 14.09 16.61
C ILE A 163 -1.31 13.14 16.59
N ASP A 164 -2.24 13.29 17.55
CA ASP A 164 -3.45 12.46 17.60
C ASP A 164 -4.36 12.72 16.39
N GLU A 165 -4.45 13.96 15.91
CA GLU A 165 -5.16 14.31 14.68
C GLU A 165 -4.50 13.72 13.44
N ILE A 166 -3.16 13.78 13.35
CA ILE A 166 -2.39 13.16 12.28
C ILE A 166 -2.63 11.64 12.25
N GLN A 167 -2.59 10.96 13.40
CA GLN A 167 -2.91 9.54 13.51
C GLN A 167 -4.32 9.21 13.01
N LYS A 168 -5.32 10.01 13.39
CA LYS A 168 -6.70 9.87 12.88
C LYS A 168 -6.75 10.05 11.36
N GLY A 169 -6.03 11.03 10.82
CA GLY A 169 -5.92 11.29 9.38
C GLY A 169 -5.31 10.11 8.62
N ILE A 170 -4.17 9.59 9.08
CA ILE A 170 -3.50 8.43 8.48
C ILE A 170 -4.37 7.18 8.59
N LYS A 171 -5.09 6.98 9.70
CA LYS A 171 -6.03 5.85 9.83
C LYS A 171 -7.17 5.92 8.80
N LYS A 172 -7.71 7.11 8.54
CA LYS A 172 -8.71 7.32 7.47
C LYS A 172 -8.12 7.01 6.10
N LEU A 173 -6.88 7.46 5.85
CA LEU A 173 -6.15 7.19 4.62
C LEU A 173 -5.96 5.67 4.40
N ILE A 174 -5.44 4.95 5.40
CA ILE A 174 -5.26 3.49 5.35
C ILE A 174 -6.57 2.78 4.98
N ASN A 175 -7.69 3.15 5.60
CA ASN A 175 -9.00 2.57 5.30
C ASN A 175 -9.49 2.90 3.88
N ARG A 176 -9.18 4.10 3.37
CA ARG A 176 -9.49 4.47 1.99
C ARG A 176 -8.67 3.63 1.01
N GLU A 177 -7.36 3.57 1.19
CA GLU A 177 -6.45 2.82 0.33
C GLU A 177 -6.77 1.32 0.32
N GLN A 178 -7.16 0.74 1.48
CA GLN A 178 -7.65 -0.64 1.55
C GLN A 178 -8.86 -0.91 0.64
N ARG A 179 -9.82 0.03 0.59
CA ARG A 179 -11.01 -0.08 -0.27
C ARG A 179 -10.62 0.07 -1.74
N GLU A 180 -9.74 1.01 -2.06
CA GLU A 180 -9.22 1.20 -3.42
C GLU A 180 -8.47 -0.04 -3.91
N LEU A 181 -7.59 -0.63 -3.09
CA LEU A 181 -6.93 -1.89 -3.43
C LEU A 181 -7.94 -2.98 -3.82
N SER A 182 -9.03 -3.12 -3.05
CA SER A 182 -10.08 -4.10 -3.36
C SER A 182 -10.79 -3.80 -4.68
N ARG A 183 -11.03 -2.53 -5.00
CA ARG A 183 -11.66 -2.08 -6.26
C ARG A 183 -10.77 -2.28 -7.47
N THR A 184 -9.45 -2.19 -7.31
CA THR A 184 -8.50 -2.31 -8.43
C THR A 184 -8.21 -3.75 -8.88
N LEU A 185 -8.59 -4.78 -8.11
CA LEU A 185 -8.30 -6.18 -8.44
C LEU A 185 -8.97 -6.61 -9.75
N VAL A 186 -10.25 -6.28 -9.93
CA VAL A 186 -11.02 -6.65 -11.14
C VAL A 186 -10.49 -5.94 -12.39
N PRO A 187 -10.27 -4.61 -12.39
CA PRO A 187 -9.63 -3.92 -13.51
C PRO A 187 -8.26 -4.49 -13.88
N LYS A 188 -7.40 -4.79 -12.89
CA LYS A 188 -6.08 -5.38 -13.15
C LYS A 188 -6.17 -6.75 -13.84
N ILE A 189 -7.11 -7.59 -13.40
CA ILE A 189 -7.36 -8.89 -14.05
C ILE A 189 -7.85 -8.68 -15.49
N GLN A 190 -8.74 -7.71 -15.73
CA GLN A 190 -9.20 -7.38 -17.07
C GLN A 190 -8.03 -6.93 -17.96
N ASP A 191 -7.15 -6.07 -17.47
CA ASP A 191 -6.01 -5.55 -18.23
C ASP A 191 -5.01 -6.65 -18.59
N ILE A 192 -4.70 -7.55 -17.65
CA ILE A 192 -3.85 -8.73 -17.89
C ILE A 192 -4.49 -9.66 -18.94
N LEU A 193 -5.81 -9.86 -18.88
CA LEU A 193 -6.53 -10.78 -19.77
C LEU A 193 -6.96 -10.15 -21.10
N ARG A 194 -6.81 -8.84 -21.28
CA ARG A 194 -7.24 -8.11 -22.47
C ARG A 194 -6.68 -8.69 -23.77
N PRO A 195 -5.38 -9.05 -23.87
CA PRO A 195 -4.86 -9.69 -25.08
C PRO A 195 -5.54 -11.03 -25.37
N VAL A 196 -5.73 -11.86 -24.33
CA VAL A 196 -6.37 -13.18 -24.44
C VAL A 196 -7.84 -13.05 -24.87
N TYR A 197 -8.54 -12.01 -24.42
CA TYR A 197 -9.90 -11.71 -24.88
C TYR A 197 -9.93 -11.33 -26.36
N ASN A 198 -9.00 -10.48 -26.80
CA ASN A 198 -8.90 -10.05 -28.19
C ASN A 198 -8.64 -11.24 -29.12
N GLU A 199 -7.66 -12.09 -28.78
CA GLU A 199 -7.35 -13.30 -29.56
C GLU A 199 -8.53 -14.25 -29.63
N ALA A 200 -9.18 -14.52 -28.49
CA ALA A 200 -10.35 -15.38 -28.45
C ALA A 200 -11.51 -14.80 -29.29
N ALA A 201 -11.70 -13.48 -29.29
CA ALA A 201 -12.76 -12.82 -30.05
C ALA A 201 -12.57 -12.89 -31.58
N ILE A 202 -11.34 -13.09 -32.07
CA ILE A 202 -11.01 -13.21 -33.50
C ILE A 202 -11.46 -14.57 -34.06
N ILE A 203 -11.40 -15.64 -33.26
CA ILE A 203 -11.72 -16.99 -33.71
C ILE A 203 -13.24 -17.09 -34.02
N ARG A 204 -13.61 -17.34 -35.28
CA ARG A 204 -15.01 -17.41 -35.77
C ARG A 204 -15.22 -18.66 -36.64
N GLY A 205 -16.43 -19.22 -36.64
CA GLY A 205 -16.82 -20.36 -37.50
C GLY A 205 -17.38 -21.58 -36.75
N ARG A 206 -17.93 -22.56 -37.47
CA ARG A 206 -18.45 -23.81 -36.88
C ARG A 206 -17.27 -24.59 -36.26
N GLY A 207 -17.28 -24.82 -34.94
CA GLY A 207 -16.15 -25.44 -34.21
C GLY A 207 -15.17 -24.45 -33.54
N SER A 208 -15.35 -23.14 -33.76
CA SER A 208 -14.53 -22.07 -33.18
C SER A 208 -14.50 -22.09 -31.64
N THR A 209 -15.62 -22.47 -31.01
CA THR A 209 -15.74 -22.54 -29.55
C THR A 209 -14.86 -23.64 -28.94
N LYS A 210 -14.63 -24.78 -29.64
CA LYS A 210 -13.71 -25.82 -29.17
C LYS A 210 -12.25 -25.34 -29.27
N ILE A 211 -11.91 -24.64 -30.36
CA ILE A 211 -10.55 -24.12 -30.61
C ILE A 211 -10.22 -22.98 -29.63
N GLN A 212 -11.14 -22.05 -29.40
CA GLN A 212 -11.03 -20.98 -28.41
C GLN A 212 -10.81 -21.51 -26.99
N LYS A 213 -11.50 -22.60 -26.64
CA LYS A 213 -11.30 -23.29 -25.37
C LYS A 213 -9.91 -23.90 -25.31
N SER A 214 -9.44 -24.59 -26.36
CA SER A 214 -8.11 -25.25 -26.36
C SER A 214 -6.92 -24.28 -26.26
N ARG A 215 -6.96 -23.10 -26.89
CA ARG A 215 -5.80 -22.18 -26.92
C ARG A 215 -5.49 -21.48 -25.59
N ARG A 216 -6.43 -21.46 -24.64
CA ARG A 216 -6.15 -21.00 -23.26
C ARG A 216 -5.37 -22.02 -22.41
N HIS A 217 -5.06 -23.20 -22.95
CA HIS A 217 -4.39 -24.30 -22.24
C HIS A 217 -2.91 -24.46 -22.56
N THR A 218 -2.28 -23.53 -23.29
CA THR A 218 -0.82 -23.56 -23.43
C THR A 218 -0.20 -22.96 -22.17
N PRO A 219 0.45 -23.74 -21.29
CA PRO A 219 1.26 -23.17 -20.23
C PRO A 219 2.39 -22.34 -20.86
N ALA A 220 2.74 -21.22 -20.22
CA ALA A 220 3.89 -20.40 -20.59
C ALA A 220 5.21 -21.06 -20.15
N ASP A 221 5.40 -22.33 -20.53
CA ASP A 221 6.69 -23.00 -20.50
C ASP A 221 7.26 -22.89 -21.91
N ASP A 222 7.85 -21.74 -22.23
CA ASP A 222 8.87 -21.54 -23.28
C ASP A 222 9.15 -20.03 -23.46
N VAL A 223 9.79 -19.43 -22.45
CA VAL A 223 10.68 -18.29 -22.66
C VAL A 223 11.89 -18.51 -21.75
N GLN A 224 12.98 -18.99 -22.37
CA GLN A 224 14.34 -18.91 -21.84
C GLN A 224 14.81 -17.45 -21.76
#